data_AF-A0A7V9G9Y7-F1
#
_entry.id   AF-A0A7V9G9Y7-F1
#
_cell.length_a   1.000
_cell.length_b   1.000
_cell.length_c   1.000
_cell.angle_alpha   90.00
_cell.angle_beta   90.00
_cell.angle_gamma   90.00
#
_symmetry.space_group_name_H-M   'P 1'
#
loop_
_entity.id
_entity.type
_entity.pdbx_description
1 polymer ?
#
loop_
_entity_poly.entity_id
_entity_poly.type
_entity_poly.pdbx_seq_one_letter_code
_entity_poly.pdbx_strand_id
1 'polypeptide(L)'
;MTRALTCPKCRKPMETVRFQEVEVDRCTWCKGIWFDLLEHVALKNRRGSEAVDAGATSERVQALHDDLNQKGEIDCPVCHIRMVRLVDKRQSHIWYEKCQSCSGVFLDAGELTDLKHETMGDVLKDLFTPKRT
;
A
#
# COMPACT_ATOMS: atom_id res chain seq x y z
N MET A 1 -6.46 19.13 -11.73
CA MET A 1 -7.70 18.33 -11.84
C MET A 1 -7.50 17.11 -10.97
N THR A 2 -8.27 16.98 -9.89
CA THR A 2 -8.18 15.84 -8.96
C THR A 2 -8.65 14.59 -9.69
N ARG A 3 -7.79 13.57 -9.75
CA ARG A 3 -8.09 12.33 -10.46
C ARG A 3 -8.94 11.44 -9.56
N ALA A 4 -10.18 11.17 -9.96
CA ALA A 4 -11.04 10.26 -9.21
C ALA A 4 -10.63 8.80 -9.45
N LEU A 5 -9.90 8.19 -8.52
CA LEU A 5 -9.50 6.79 -8.58
C LEU A 5 -10.48 5.88 -7.84
N THR A 6 -10.59 4.65 -8.36
CA THR A 6 -11.32 3.55 -7.72
C THR A 6 -10.32 2.55 -7.15
N CYS A 7 -10.45 2.22 -5.87
CA CYS A 7 -9.53 1.32 -5.19
C CYS A 7 -9.46 -0.04 -5.90
N PRO A 8 -8.27 -0.55 -6.23
CA PRO A 8 -8.13 -1.81 -6.96
C PRO A 8 -8.54 -3.03 -6.14
N LYS A 9 -8.49 -2.96 -4.79
CA LYS A 9 -8.87 -4.08 -3.90
C LYS A 9 -10.36 -4.14 -3.59
N CYS A 10 -10.95 -3.03 -3.17
CA CYS A 10 -12.35 -3.02 -2.69
C CYS A 10 -13.33 -2.25 -3.59
N ARG A 11 -12.85 -1.66 -4.69
CA ARG A 11 -13.65 -0.90 -5.67
C ARG A 11 -14.37 0.31 -5.09
N LYS A 12 -13.97 0.81 -3.92
CA LYS A 12 -14.48 2.05 -3.31
C LYS A 12 -13.70 3.28 -3.79
N PRO A 13 -14.29 4.48 -3.72
CA PRO A 13 -13.60 5.71 -4.09
C PRO A 13 -12.34 5.95 -3.27
N MET A 14 -11.35 6.58 -3.91
CA MET A 14 -10.14 7.05 -3.25
C MET A 14 -10.19 8.57 -3.08
N GLU A 15 -9.66 9.05 -1.97
CA GLU A 15 -9.49 10.47 -1.65
C GLU A 15 -8.03 10.86 -1.82
N THR A 16 -7.75 12.04 -2.37
CA THR A 16 -6.39 12.56 -2.47
C THR A 16 -5.97 13.11 -1.10
N VAL A 17 -4.86 12.60 -0.58
CA VAL A 17 -4.24 13.00 0.68
C VAL A 17 -2.90 13.65 0.36
N ARG A 18 -2.68 14.87 0.85
CA ARG A 18 -1.39 15.56 0.71
C ARG A 18 -0.54 15.40 1.96
N PHE A 19 0.73 15.13 1.74
CA PHE A 19 1.78 15.34 2.72
C PHE A 19 2.89 16.19 2.11
N GLN A 20 2.99 17.44 2.56
CA GLN A 20 3.86 18.44 1.95
C GLN A 20 3.55 18.58 0.45
N GLU A 21 4.54 18.37 -0.41
CA GLU A 21 4.42 18.48 -1.87
C GLU A 21 3.96 17.17 -2.54
N VAL A 22 3.87 16.07 -1.81
CA VAL A 22 3.47 14.77 -2.36
C VAL A 22 1.97 14.57 -2.17
N GLU A 23 1.30 14.15 -3.24
CA GLU A 23 -0.08 13.67 -3.20
C GLU A 23 -0.06 12.14 -3.25
N VAL A 24 -1.01 11.52 -2.58
CA VAL A 24 -1.32 10.09 -2.75
C VAL A 24 -2.83 9.93 -2.77
N ASP A 25 -3.33 8.85 -3.34
CA ASP A 25 -4.75 8.53 -3.27
C ASP A 25 -4.97 7.43 -2.25
N ARG A 26 -5.78 7.68 -1.22
CA ARG A 26 -6.09 6.71 -0.17
C ARG A 26 -7.52 6.22 -0.29
N CYS A 27 -7.73 4.91 -0.18
CA CYS A 27 -9.07 4.36 -0.20
C CYS A 27 -9.88 4.83 1.01
N THR A 28 -11.08 5.34 0.77
CA THR A 28 -11.99 5.81 1.83
C THR A 28 -12.46 4.70 2.77
N TRP A 29 -12.42 3.44 2.32
CA TRP A 29 -12.92 2.29 3.08
C TRP A 29 -11.82 1.36 3.58
N CYS A 30 -11.07 0.71 2.67
CA CYS A 30 -10.02 -0.24 3.07
C CYS A 30 -8.69 0.42 3.46
N LYS A 31 -8.60 1.75 3.34
CA LYS A 31 -7.43 2.57 3.72
C LYS A 31 -6.12 2.28 2.97
N GLY A 32 -6.10 1.34 2.02
CA GLY A 32 -4.96 1.14 1.12
C GLY A 32 -4.65 2.39 0.28
N ILE A 33 -3.39 2.55 -0.09
CA ILE A 33 -2.80 3.76 -0.64
C ILE A 33 -2.26 3.48 -2.03
N TRP A 34 -2.66 4.31 -2.98
CA TRP A 34 -2.10 4.37 -4.33
C TRP A 34 -1.11 5.52 -4.42
N PHE A 35 0.06 5.20 -4.97
CA PHE A 35 1.13 6.12 -5.31
C PHE A 35 1.26 6.13 -6.82
N ASP A 36 1.22 7.32 -7.43
CA ASP A 36 1.64 7.50 -8.80
C ASP A 36 3.18 7.41 -8.91
N LEU A 37 3.69 7.62 -10.12
CA LEU A 37 5.09 7.38 -10.48
C LEU A 37 6.07 8.02 -9.47
N LEU A 38 6.86 7.18 -8.80
CA LEU A 38 7.92 7.56 -7.85
C LEU A 38 7.49 8.25 -6.54
N GLU A 39 6.19 8.45 -6.29
CA GLU A 39 5.71 9.13 -5.07
C GLU A 39 6.01 8.33 -3.79
N HIS A 40 5.96 6.99 -3.86
CA HIS A 40 6.29 6.10 -2.74
C HIS A 40 7.75 6.26 -2.27
N VAL A 41 8.69 6.48 -3.20
CA VAL A 41 10.10 6.75 -2.87
C VAL A 41 10.24 8.11 -2.18
N ALA A 42 9.47 9.10 -2.62
CA ALA A 42 9.47 10.44 -2.04
C ALA A 42 8.93 10.44 -0.61
N LEU A 43 7.92 9.62 -0.30
CA LEU A 43 7.36 9.55 1.05
C LEU A 43 8.16 8.66 2.00
N LYS A 44 8.72 7.53 1.55
CA LYS A 44 9.51 6.63 2.42
C LYS A 44 10.61 7.38 3.19
N ASN A 45 11.29 8.32 2.54
CA ASN A 45 12.43 9.04 3.12
C ASN A 45 12.05 10.33 3.89
N ARG A 46 10.76 10.71 3.92
CA ARG A 46 10.31 11.94 4.62
C ARG A 46 9.85 11.62 6.03
N ARG A 47 10.44 12.28 7.03
CA ARG A 47 10.00 12.15 8.43
C ARG A 47 8.55 12.61 8.58
N GLY A 48 7.72 11.82 9.27
CA GLY A 48 6.30 12.15 9.51
C GLY A 48 5.34 11.74 8.39
N SER A 49 5.82 11.28 7.24
CA SER A 49 4.94 10.87 6.12
C SER A 49 4.06 9.66 6.42
N GLU A 50 4.32 8.91 7.50
CA GLU A 50 3.43 7.85 7.99
C GLU A 50 2.02 8.38 8.30
N ALA A 51 1.86 9.69 8.52
CA ALA A 51 0.56 10.33 8.72
C ALA A 51 -0.42 10.20 7.54
N VAL A 52 0.05 9.87 6.33
CA VAL A 52 -0.88 9.58 5.20
C VAL A 52 -1.50 8.20 5.32
N ASP A 53 -0.87 7.30 6.07
CA ASP A 53 -1.33 5.94 6.32
C ASP A 53 -2.25 5.93 7.54
N ALA A 54 -3.52 5.60 7.33
CA ALA A 54 -4.50 5.55 8.41
C ALA A 54 -4.29 4.33 9.32
N GLY A 55 -3.39 3.40 8.97
CA GLY A 55 -3.05 2.24 9.78
C GLY A 55 -4.14 1.16 9.79
N ALA A 56 -4.17 0.40 10.89
CA ALA A 56 -4.95 -0.83 11.02
C ALA A 56 -6.44 -0.66 10.69
N THR A 57 -6.94 -1.59 9.89
CA THR A 57 -8.35 -1.68 9.50
C THR A 57 -9.07 -2.76 10.29
N SER A 58 -10.39 -2.86 10.16
CA SER A 58 -11.14 -3.96 10.79
C SER A 58 -10.65 -5.33 10.29
N GLU A 59 -10.83 -6.38 11.10
CA GLU A 59 -10.44 -7.76 10.75
C GLU A 59 -11.01 -8.20 9.39
N ARG A 60 -12.23 -7.74 9.06
CA ARG A 60 -12.87 -7.98 7.76
C ARG A 60 -12.08 -7.40 6.59
N VAL A 61 -11.51 -6.21 6.75
CA VAL A 61 -10.69 -5.59 5.70
C VAL A 61 -9.34 -6.30 5.59
N GLN A 62 -8.75 -6.69 6.73
CA GLN A 62 -7.51 -7.47 6.71
C GLN A 62 -7.68 -8.81 5.97
N ALA A 63 -8.75 -9.54 6.26
CA ALA A 63 -9.06 -10.79 5.58
C ALA A 63 -9.27 -10.61 4.06
N LEU A 64 -9.91 -9.49 3.65
CA LEU A 64 -10.05 -9.15 2.23
C LEU A 64 -8.69 -8.91 1.57
N HIS A 65 -7.82 -8.11 2.21
CA HIS A 65 -6.48 -7.85 1.69
C HIS A 65 -5.68 -9.15 1.57
N ASP A 66 -5.69 -10.00 2.59
CA ASP A 66 -4.96 -11.27 2.60
C ASP A 66 -5.41 -12.22 1.46
N ASP A 67 -6.72 -12.36 1.23
CA ASP A 67 -7.28 -13.16 0.12
C ASP A 67 -6.87 -12.60 -1.26
N LEU A 68 -6.99 -11.29 -1.47
CA LEU A 68 -6.63 -10.65 -2.74
C LEU A 68 -5.12 -10.69 -3.00
N ASN A 69 -4.31 -10.56 -1.95
CA ASN A 69 -2.86 -10.68 -2.02
C ASN A 69 -2.45 -12.08 -2.43
N GLN A 70 -3.14 -13.11 -1.93
CA GLN A 70 -2.87 -14.50 -2.30
C GLN A 70 -3.29 -14.80 -3.75
N LYS A 71 -4.42 -14.24 -4.21
CA LYS A 71 -4.89 -14.41 -5.59
C LYS A 71 -4.08 -13.61 -6.60
N GLY A 72 -3.51 -12.47 -6.21
CA GLY A 72 -2.79 -11.58 -7.12
C GLY A 72 -3.70 -11.02 -8.22
N GLU A 73 -4.98 -10.82 -7.92
CA GLU A 73 -6.02 -10.41 -8.88
C GLU A 73 -6.37 -8.93 -8.75
N ILE A 74 -5.36 -8.06 -8.79
CA ILE A 74 -5.60 -6.61 -8.71
C ILE A 74 -5.05 -5.89 -9.93
N ASP A 75 -5.92 -5.09 -10.54
CA ASP A 75 -5.61 -4.33 -11.74
C ASP A 75 -5.32 -2.87 -11.38
N CYS A 76 -4.39 -2.27 -12.11
CA CYS A 76 -4.00 -0.89 -11.91
C CYS A 76 -5.21 0.06 -12.05
N PRO A 77 -5.49 0.96 -11.10
CA PRO A 77 -6.61 1.90 -11.19
C PRO A 77 -6.42 2.95 -12.29
N VAL A 78 -5.20 3.06 -12.83
CA VAL A 78 -4.80 3.99 -13.88
C VAL A 78 -4.82 3.33 -15.26
N CYS A 79 -4.11 2.21 -15.41
CA CYS A 79 -3.87 1.56 -16.69
C CYS A 79 -4.81 0.39 -16.96
N HIS A 80 -5.53 -0.10 -15.93
CA HIS A 80 -6.38 -1.28 -15.99
C HIS A 80 -5.66 -2.56 -16.43
N ILE A 81 -4.35 -2.63 -16.26
CA ILE A 81 -3.56 -3.84 -16.46
C ILE A 81 -3.30 -4.54 -15.12
N ARG A 82 -3.14 -5.87 -15.18
CA ARG A 82 -2.77 -6.67 -14.00
C ARG A 82 -1.44 -6.19 -13.41
N MET A 83 -1.45 -5.90 -12.11
CA MET A 83 -0.24 -5.53 -11.38
C MET A 83 0.54 -6.76 -10.93
N VAL A 84 1.85 -6.59 -10.76
CA VAL A 84 2.71 -7.63 -10.19
C VAL A 84 2.85 -7.42 -8.70
N ARG A 85 2.79 -8.50 -7.94
CA ARG A 85 3.11 -8.47 -6.51
C ARG A 85 4.63 -8.55 -6.34
N LEU A 86 5.16 -7.65 -5.52
CA LEU A 86 6.56 -7.57 -5.16
C LEU A 86 6.70 -7.70 -3.64
N VAL A 87 7.92 -8.00 -3.22
CA VAL A 87 8.30 -8.13 -1.81
C VAL A 87 9.41 -7.12 -1.56
N ASP A 88 9.37 -6.40 -0.43
CA ASP A 88 10.49 -5.55 -0.05
C ASP A 88 11.73 -6.40 0.27
N LYS A 89 12.88 -5.97 -0.25
CA LYS A 89 14.13 -6.75 -0.12
C LYS A 89 14.70 -6.73 1.30
N ARG A 90 14.40 -5.70 2.09
CA ARG A 90 14.88 -5.53 3.46
C ARG A 90 13.88 -6.04 4.48
N GLN A 91 12.59 -5.89 4.21
CA GLN A 91 11.48 -6.32 5.06
C GLN A 91 10.59 -7.29 4.30
N SER A 92 10.96 -8.58 4.27
CA SER A 92 10.28 -9.60 3.44
C SER A 92 8.82 -9.89 3.81
N HIS A 93 8.38 -9.41 4.98
CA HIS A 93 6.99 -9.46 5.41
C HIS A 93 6.12 -8.37 4.73
N ILE A 94 6.73 -7.39 4.06
CA ILE A 94 6.03 -6.33 3.33
C ILE A 94 5.87 -6.74 1.87
N TRP A 95 4.62 -6.87 1.44
CA TRP A 95 4.26 -7.11 0.05
C TRP A 95 3.63 -5.85 -0.51
N TYR A 96 3.74 -5.64 -1.81
CA TYR A 96 3.09 -4.50 -2.45
C TYR A 96 2.87 -4.79 -3.92
N GLU A 97 1.92 -4.10 -4.53
CA GLU A 97 1.65 -4.28 -5.95
C GLU A 97 2.19 -3.12 -6.78
N LYS A 98 2.81 -3.46 -7.91
CA LYS A 98 3.39 -2.49 -8.83
C LYS A 98 2.80 -2.66 -10.22
N CYS A 99 2.36 -1.56 -10.81
CA CYS A 99 1.97 -1.53 -12.21
C CYS A 99 3.21 -1.52 -13.10
N GLN A 100 3.27 -2.42 -14.08
CA GLN A 100 4.41 -2.51 -15.00
C GLN A 100 4.38 -1.43 -16.10
N SER A 101 3.23 -0.78 -16.32
CA SER A 101 3.06 0.23 -17.36
C SER A 101 3.32 1.64 -16.83
N CYS A 102 2.55 2.10 -15.83
CA CYS A 102 2.73 3.44 -15.25
C CYS A 102 3.71 3.49 -14.06
N SER A 103 4.23 2.34 -13.61
CA SER A 103 5.06 2.24 -12.40
C SER A 103 4.42 2.74 -11.10
N GLY A 104 3.09 2.93 -11.07
CA GLY A 104 2.34 3.19 -9.85
C GLY A 104 2.38 2.01 -8.90
N VAL A 105 2.24 2.30 -7.60
CA VAL A 105 2.37 1.33 -6.51
C VAL A 105 1.12 1.38 -5.63
N PHE A 106 0.66 0.21 -5.19
CA PHE A 106 -0.38 0.07 -4.19
C PHE A 106 0.22 -0.55 -2.92
N LEU A 107 -0.07 0.08 -1.78
CA LEU A 107 0.22 -0.44 -0.45
C LEU A 107 -1.10 -0.68 0.30
N ASP A 108 -1.20 -1.78 1.02
CA ASP A 108 -2.27 -1.99 1.98
C ASP A 108 -2.16 -1.01 3.16
N ALA A 109 -3.27 -0.86 3.86
CA ALA A 109 -3.32 -0.04 5.06
C ALA A 109 -2.31 -0.55 6.09
N GLY A 110 -1.49 0.35 6.65
CA GLY A 110 -0.41 0.04 7.58
C GLY A 110 0.95 -0.28 6.94
N GLU A 111 0.99 -0.68 5.66
CA GLU A 111 2.25 -1.12 5.03
C GLU A 111 3.23 0.03 4.80
N LEU A 112 2.77 1.26 4.56
CA LEU A 112 3.68 2.40 4.44
C LEU A 112 4.34 2.69 5.79
N THR A 113 3.59 2.58 6.88
CA THR A 113 4.11 2.74 8.23
C THR A 113 5.17 1.68 8.51
N ASP A 114 4.86 0.40 8.27
CA ASP A 114 5.81 -0.71 8.45
C ASP A 114 7.07 -0.55 7.58
N LEU A 115 6.93 -0.11 6.32
CA LEU A 115 8.04 0.13 5.39
C LEU A 115 9.02 1.22 5.88
N LYS A 116 8.57 2.12 6.75
CA LYS A 116 9.39 3.20 7.31
C LYS A 116 10.10 2.81 8.60
N HIS A 117 9.61 1.81 9.32
CA HIS A 117 10.20 1.36 10.56
C HIS A 117 11.36 0.38 10.30
N GLU A 118 12.49 0.84 9.75
CA GLU A 118 13.70 0.01 9.56
C GLU A 118 14.50 -0.25 10.87
N THR A 119 13.94 -0.02 12.06
CA THR A 119 14.70 0.02 13.32
C THR A 119 14.25 -0.99 14.37
N MET A 120 15.06 -2.04 14.55
CA MET A 120 15.32 -2.88 15.74
C MET A 120 14.13 -3.55 16.48
N GLY A 121 12.88 -3.22 16.18
CA GLY A 121 11.68 -3.89 16.71
C GLY A 121 11.13 -5.00 15.82
N ASP A 122 11.59 -5.09 14.57
CA ASP A 122 11.10 -6.05 13.56
C ASP A 122 11.40 -7.51 13.89
N VAL A 123 12.37 -7.78 14.79
CA VAL A 123 12.64 -9.13 15.29
C VAL A 123 11.41 -9.71 16.01
N LEU A 124 10.58 -8.87 16.65
CA LEU A 124 9.40 -9.35 17.37
C LEU A 124 8.22 -9.59 16.42
N LYS A 125 7.99 -8.75 15.40
CA LYS A 125 6.91 -8.99 14.43
C LYS A 125 7.21 -10.19 13.52
N ASP A 126 8.45 -10.38 13.07
CA ASP A 126 8.84 -11.57 12.28
C ASP A 126 8.64 -12.90 13.03
N LEU A 127 8.63 -12.88 14.37
CA LEU A 127 8.36 -14.05 15.22
C LEU A 127 6.87 -14.38 15.39
N PHE A 128 5.98 -13.41 15.19
CA PHE A 128 4.54 -13.55 15.46
C PHE A 128 3.65 -13.36 14.22
N THR A 129 4.18 -12.89 13.10
CA THR A 129 3.46 -12.89 11.83
C THR A 129 3.57 -14.28 11.22
N PRO A 130 2.46 -15.01 11.01
CA PRO A 130 2.51 -16.29 10.32
C PRO A 130 3.17 -16.09 8.96
N LYS A 131 4.09 -16.98 8.58
CA LYS A 131 4.56 -17.05 7.20
C LYS A 131 3.34 -17.15 6.30
N ARG A 132 3.06 -16.08 5.56
CA ARG A 132 2.02 -16.08 4.53
C ARG A 132 2.61 -16.86 3.36
N THR A 133 2.28 -18.15 3.31
CA THR A 133 2.57 -19.08 2.19
C THR A 133 1.79 -18.73 0.95
#